data_AF-A0A0A8Z250-F1
#
_entry.id   AF-A0A0A8Z250-F1
#
_cell.length_a   1.000
_cell.length_b   1.000
_cell.length_c   1.000
_cell.angle_alpha   90.00
_cell.angle_beta   90.00
_cell.angle_gamma   90.00
#
_symmetry.space_group_name_H-M   'P 1'
#
loop_
_entity.id
_entity.type
_entity.pdbx_description
1 polymer ?
#
loop_
_entity_poly.entity_id
_entity_poly.type
_entity_poly.pdbx_seq_one_letter_code
_entity_poly.pdbx_strand_id
1 'polypeptide(L)'
;MQHGKFVIFTDQRNLSHLCEQRLHTHWQQKVFTKLLGLQYEIVYKKGIDNRVADALSRKVTHDSYCAAISGVASSWLDNVAASYANDPFAKDLITKLSVNPSSALHFSFKDGLIRYKNRVWIGN
;
A
#
# COMPACT_ATOMS: atom_id res chain seq x y z
N MET A 1 16.62 13.21 25.40
CA MET A 1 15.22 12.73 25.37
C MET A 1 15.11 11.56 26.33
N GLN A 2 14.59 11.76 27.55
CA GLN A 2 14.25 10.65 28.44
C GLN A 2 12.91 10.07 27.95
N HIS A 3 12.92 8.80 27.56
CA HIS A 3 11.70 8.09 27.18
C HIS A 3 10.87 7.85 28.45
N GLY A 4 9.60 8.25 28.45
CA GLY A 4 8.70 8.03 29.59
C GLY A 4 8.48 6.55 29.89
N LYS A 5 8.02 6.22 31.11
CA LYS A 5 7.71 4.84 31.50
C LYS A 5 6.68 4.23 30.55
N PHE A 6 6.96 3.03 30.03
CA PHE A 6 6.03 2.27 29.18
C PHE A 6 5.84 0.82 29.66
N VAL A 7 4.82 0.15 29.16
CA VAL A 7 4.49 -1.24 29.53
C VAL A 7 4.68 -2.15 28.33
N ILE A 8 5.42 -3.24 28.53
CA ILE A 8 5.62 -4.31 27.55
C ILE A 8 4.69 -5.46 27.91
N PHE A 9 3.71 -5.73 27.06
CA PHE A 9 2.86 -6.91 27.21
C PHE A 9 3.47 -8.12 26.49
N THR A 10 3.48 -9.27 27.14
CA THR A 10 4.03 -10.51 26.58
C THR A 10 3.17 -11.72 26.95
N ASP A 11 3.08 -12.70 26.06
CA ASP A 11 2.51 -14.03 26.35
C ASP A 11 3.55 -15.05 26.81
N GLN A 12 4.81 -14.60 26.98
CA GLN A 12 5.91 -15.43 27.44
C GLN A 12 6.21 -15.15 28.93
N ARG A 13 5.89 -16.10 29.80
CA ARG A 13 6.18 -15.99 31.25
C ARG A 13 7.67 -15.83 31.56
N ASN A 14 8.56 -16.41 30.75
CA ASN A 14 10.00 -16.26 30.95
C ASN A 14 10.47 -14.80 30.73
N LEU A 15 9.69 -13.99 29.99
CA LEU A 15 10.02 -12.59 29.73
C LEU A 15 9.47 -11.66 30.81
N SER A 16 8.36 -12.00 31.48
CA SER A 16 7.83 -11.18 32.59
C SER A 16 8.81 -11.08 33.76
N HIS A 17 9.67 -12.07 33.94
CA HIS A 17 10.68 -12.11 35.01
C HIS A 17 12.10 -11.75 34.53
N LEU A 18 12.23 -11.04 33.40
CA LEU A 18 13.53 -10.73 32.78
C LEU A 18 14.51 -10.01 33.74
N CYS A 19 13.99 -9.15 34.61
CA CYS A 19 14.79 -8.40 35.59
C CYS A 19 15.00 -9.15 36.91
N GLU A 20 14.18 -10.16 37.20
CA GLU A 20 14.19 -10.91 38.46
C GLU A 20 15.05 -12.18 38.39
N GLN A 21 15.31 -12.68 37.17
CA GLN A 21 16.05 -13.92 36.95
C GLN A 21 17.48 -13.66 36.49
N ARG A 22 18.38 -14.57 36.89
CA ARG A 22 19.73 -14.68 36.32
C ARG A 22 19.58 -14.99 34.82
N LEU A 23 20.15 -14.14 33.95
CA LEU A 23 20.02 -14.27 32.50
C LEU A 23 20.80 -15.49 32.00
N HIS A 24 20.13 -16.64 31.88
CA HIS A 24 20.76 -17.90 31.51
C HIS A 24 20.90 -18.10 30.00
N THR A 25 20.07 -17.43 29.20
CA THR A 25 20.03 -17.63 27.74
C THR A 25 20.52 -16.39 26.98
N HIS A 26 21.18 -16.63 25.84
CA HIS A 26 21.74 -15.56 25.00
C HIS A 26 20.67 -14.56 24.50
N TRP A 27 19.45 -15.04 24.23
CA TRP A 27 18.37 -14.17 23.79
C TRP A 27 17.90 -13.24 24.92
N GLN A 28 17.83 -13.71 26.17
CA GLN A 28 17.48 -12.88 27.33
C GLN A 28 18.50 -11.76 27.53
N GLN A 29 19.80 -12.06 27.38
CA GLN A 29 20.86 -11.05 27.42
C GLN A 29 20.69 -10.00 26.33
N LYS A 30 20.38 -10.40 25.09
CA LYS A 30 20.11 -9.46 23.99
C LYS A 30 18.94 -8.54 24.29
N VAL A 31 17.82 -9.08 24.81
CA VAL A 31 16.65 -8.27 25.15
C VAL A 31 16.96 -7.32 26.30
N PHE A 32 17.64 -7.80 27.35
CA PHE A 32 18.06 -6.98 28.48
C PHE A 32 18.94 -5.81 28.03
N THR A 33 19.98 -6.06 27.22
CA THR A 33 20.86 -4.99 26.71
C THR A 33 20.09 -3.96 25.88
N LYS A 34 19.07 -4.36 25.11
CA LYS A 34 18.23 -3.42 24.34
C LYS A 34 17.35 -2.55 25.22
N LEU A 35 16.92 -3.07 26.37
CA LEU A 35 16.04 -2.36 27.29
C LEU A 35 16.80 -1.60 28.39
N LEU A 36 18.13 -1.73 28.43
CA LEU A 36 18.97 -1.11 29.43
C LEU A 36 18.88 0.42 29.36
N GLY A 37 18.62 1.07 30.49
CA GLY A 37 18.46 2.53 30.59
C GLY A 37 17.07 3.05 30.20
N LEU A 38 16.14 2.18 29.79
CA LEU A 38 14.74 2.53 29.58
C LEU A 38 13.93 2.31 30.88
N GLN A 39 12.89 3.12 31.07
CA GLN A 39 11.91 2.90 32.13
C GLN A 39 10.76 2.07 31.56
N TYR A 40 10.64 0.81 32.00
CA TYR A 40 9.59 -0.08 31.51
C TYR A 40 9.08 -1.04 32.59
N GLU A 41 7.94 -1.65 32.31
CA GLU A 41 7.35 -2.73 33.10
C GLU A 41 6.92 -3.87 32.17
N ILE A 42 7.30 -5.12 32.47
CA ILE A 42 6.91 -6.27 31.65
C ILE A 42 5.75 -6.98 32.32
N VAL A 43 4.61 -7.06 31.64
CA VAL A 43 3.38 -7.65 32.16
C VAL A 43 2.97 -8.84 31.29
N TYR A 44 2.76 -9.99 31.93
CA TYR A 44 2.22 -11.16 31.25
C TYR A 44 0.75 -10.95 30.86
N LYS A 45 0.41 -11.27 29.62
CA LYS A 45 -0.96 -11.40 29.10
C LYS A 45 -1.14 -12.77 28.48
N LYS A 46 -2.33 -13.36 28.61
CA LYS A 46 -2.61 -14.65 27.96
C LYS A 46 -2.58 -14.45 26.44
N GLY A 47 -2.07 -15.42 25.67
CA GLY A 47 -1.94 -15.29 24.20
C GLY A 47 -3.24 -14.93 23.47
N ILE A 48 -4.39 -15.31 24.01
CA ILE A 48 -5.72 -14.93 23.47
C ILE A 48 -5.94 -13.41 23.51
N ASP A 49 -5.33 -12.72 24.48
CA ASP A 49 -5.38 -11.26 24.62
C ASP A 49 -4.26 -10.57 23.82
N ASN A 50 -3.30 -11.35 23.29
CA ASN A 50 -2.17 -10.91 22.48
C ASN A 50 -2.36 -11.15 20.97
N ARG A 51 -3.59 -11.48 20.55
CA ARG A 51 -3.92 -11.90 19.17
C ARG A 51 -3.45 -10.94 18.09
N VAL A 52 -3.43 -9.64 18.33
CA VAL A 52 -2.98 -8.65 17.34
C VAL A 52 -1.47 -8.75 17.13
N ALA A 53 -0.69 -8.73 18.21
CA ALA A 53 0.77 -8.86 18.11
C ALA A 53 1.16 -10.22 17.54
N ASP A 54 0.45 -11.27 17.93
CA ASP A 54 0.62 -12.64 17.45
C ASP A 54 0.25 -12.81 15.96
N ALA A 55 -0.78 -12.12 15.47
CA ALA A 55 -1.10 -12.07 14.04
C ALA A 55 -0.02 -11.31 13.23
N LEU A 56 0.51 -10.22 13.78
CA LEU A 56 1.57 -9.43 13.15
C LEU A 56 2.92 -10.16 13.14
N SER A 57 3.28 -10.86 14.22
CA SER A 57 4.54 -11.61 14.30
C SER A 57 4.58 -12.81 13.34
N ARG A 58 3.41 -13.40 13.04
CA ARG A 58 3.27 -14.48 12.05
C ARG A 58 3.33 -14.01 10.60
N LYS A 59 3.23 -12.70 10.32
CA LYS A 59 3.49 -12.18 8.97
C LYS A 59 5.00 -12.20 8.71
N VAL A 60 5.49 -13.32 8.20
CA VAL A 60 6.90 -13.50 7.80
C VAL A 60 7.26 -12.62 6.60
N THR A 61 6.28 -12.22 5.79
CA THR A 61 6.47 -11.37 4.62
C THR A 61 5.67 -10.06 4.75
N HIS A 62 6.40 -8.93 4.75
CA HIS A 62 5.83 -7.65 4.35
C HIS A 62 5.74 -7.65 2.82
N ASP A 63 4.78 -8.40 2.25
CA ASP A 63 4.53 -8.44 0.79
C ASP A 63 3.87 -7.13 0.28
N SER A 64 4.33 -5.99 0.76
CA SER A 64 4.08 -4.71 0.11
C SER A 64 5.09 -4.55 -1.02
N TYR A 65 4.98 -5.36 -2.07
CA TYR A 65 5.76 -5.17 -3.28
C TYR A 65 5.11 -4.05 -4.12
N CYS A 66 5.79 -2.91 -4.23
CA CYS A 66 5.41 -1.89 -5.20
C CYS A 66 5.86 -2.36 -6.58
N ALA A 67 4.96 -3.00 -7.33
CA ALA A 67 5.18 -3.31 -8.74
C ALA A 67 5.01 -2.03 -9.57
N ALA A 68 6.02 -1.17 -9.57
CA ALA A 68 6.07 -0.04 -10.49
C ALA A 68 6.29 -0.57 -11.91
N ILE A 69 5.27 -0.44 -12.77
CA ILE A 69 5.37 -0.79 -14.19
C ILE A 69 5.68 0.50 -14.96
N SER A 70 6.86 0.59 -15.57
CA SER A 70 7.18 1.63 -16.54
C SER A 70 6.77 1.18 -17.94
N GLY A 71 5.90 1.95 -18.61
CA GLY A 71 5.53 1.73 -20.00
C GLY A 71 6.02 2.88 -20.88
N VAL A 72 6.35 2.58 -22.15
CA VAL A 72 6.63 3.62 -23.15
C VAL A 72 5.29 4.20 -23.61
N ALA A 73 5.01 5.45 -23.23
CA ALA A 73 3.94 6.22 -23.86
C ALA A 73 4.39 6.54 -25.30
N SER A 74 3.63 6.05 -26.29
CA SER A 74 3.99 6.25 -27.69
C SER A 74 3.58 7.65 -28.13
N SER A 75 4.52 8.45 -28.65
CA SER A 75 4.30 9.86 -29.06
C SER A 75 3.23 10.02 -30.14
N TRP A 76 2.91 8.98 -30.91
CA TRP A 76 1.85 9.04 -31.91
C TRP A 76 0.46 9.21 -31.29
N LEU A 77 0.25 8.78 -30.04
CA LEU A 77 -1.03 8.97 -29.34
C LEU A 77 -1.32 10.44 -29.07
N ASP A 78 -0.28 11.22 -28.78
CA ASP A 78 -0.42 12.67 -28.59
C ASP A 78 -0.82 13.35 -29.90
N ASN A 79 -0.27 12.89 -31.03
CA ASN A 79 -0.65 13.38 -32.36
C ASN A 79 -2.11 13.05 -32.70
N VAL A 80 -2.60 11.86 -32.31
CA VAL A 80 -4.01 11.48 -32.47
C VAL A 80 -4.92 12.32 -31.58
N ALA A 81 -4.54 12.57 -30.33
CA ALA A 81 -5.31 13.45 -29.46
C ALA A 81 -5.38 14.88 -30.03
N ALA A 82 -4.28 15.37 -30.62
CA ALA A 82 -4.23 16.66 -31.28
C ALA A 82 -5.08 16.73 -32.56
N SER A 83 -5.21 15.62 -33.32
CA SER A 83 -5.99 15.61 -34.57
C SER A 83 -7.48 15.87 -34.33
N TYR A 84 -8.03 15.45 -33.19
CA TYR A 84 -9.42 15.71 -32.82
C TYR A 84 -9.78 17.20 -32.75
N ALA A 85 -8.80 18.08 -32.52
CA ALA A 85 -9.02 19.52 -32.52
C ALA A 85 -9.43 20.06 -33.90
N ASN A 86 -9.13 19.35 -34.98
CA ASN A 86 -9.48 19.74 -36.35
C ASN A 86 -10.67 18.95 -36.91
N ASP A 87 -11.14 17.91 -36.21
CA ASP A 87 -12.26 17.07 -36.65
C ASP A 87 -13.58 17.44 -35.95
N PRO A 88 -14.58 17.98 -36.68
CA PRO A 88 -15.90 18.30 -36.14
C PRO A 88 -16.64 17.09 -35.54
N PHE A 89 -16.48 15.91 -36.14
CA PHE A 89 -17.11 14.68 -35.65
C PHE A 89 -16.48 14.24 -34.33
N ALA A 90 -15.16 14.27 -34.23
CA ALA A 90 -14.45 13.97 -33.00
C ALA A 90 -14.88 14.90 -31.85
N LYS A 91 -15.02 16.20 -32.12
CA LYS A 91 -15.49 17.19 -31.12
C LYS A 91 -16.89 16.90 -30.60
N ASP A 92 -17.83 16.63 -31.51
CA ASP A 92 -19.21 16.30 -31.14
C ASP A 92 -19.25 15.00 -30.31
N LEU A 93 -18.49 13.98 -30.73
CA LEU A 93 -18.43 12.71 -30.04
C LEU A 93 -17.78 12.83 -28.65
N ILE A 94 -16.69 13.59 -28.52
CA ILE A 94 -16.04 13.88 -27.22
C ILE A 94 -17.02 14.61 -26.30
N THR A 95 -17.75 15.60 -26.81
CA THR A 95 -18.73 16.36 -26.02
C THR A 95 -19.84 15.44 -25.50
N LYS A 96 -20.40 14.59 -26.38
CA LYS A 96 -21.44 13.62 -26.01
C LYS A 96 -20.94 12.63 -24.96
N LEU A 97 -19.76 12.05 -25.17
CA LEU A 97 -19.16 11.06 -24.26
C LEU A 97 -18.71 11.67 -22.92
N SER A 98 -18.39 12.96 -22.88
CA SER A 98 -18.03 13.68 -21.65
C SER A 98 -19.24 13.93 -20.75
N VAL A 99 -20.42 14.16 -21.34
CA VAL A 99 -21.67 14.34 -20.59
C VAL A 99 -22.29 13.01 -20.20
N ASN A 100 -22.27 12.03 -21.10
CA ASN A 100 -22.80 10.71 -20.84
C ASN A 100 -21.91 9.62 -21.48
N PRO A 101 -21.13 8.86 -20.66
CA PRO A 101 -20.24 7.82 -21.15
C PRO A 101 -20.92 6.67 -21.92
N SER A 102 -22.25 6.55 -21.85
CA SER A 102 -23.04 5.54 -22.57
C SER A 102 -23.83 6.11 -23.76
N SER A 103 -23.61 7.37 -24.13
CA SER A 103 -24.38 8.04 -25.19
C SER A 103 -24.12 7.50 -26.59
N ALA A 104 -22.95 6.89 -26.83
CA ALA A 104 -22.57 6.38 -28.14
C ALA A 104 -22.21 4.90 -28.02
N LEU A 105 -23.04 4.05 -28.65
CA LEU A 105 -22.84 2.61 -28.64
C LEU A 105 -21.48 2.27 -29.26
N HIS A 106 -20.68 1.50 -28.53
CA HIS A 106 -19.32 1.08 -28.89
C HIS A 106 -18.22 2.14 -28.86
N PHE A 107 -18.54 3.41 -28.59
CA PHE A 107 -17.54 4.46 -28.43
C PHE A 107 -17.29 4.76 -26.95
N SER A 108 -16.04 5.06 -26.61
CA SER A 108 -15.66 5.53 -25.29
C SER A 108 -14.56 6.59 -25.39
N PHE A 109 -14.53 7.50 -24.43
CA PHE A 109 -13.50 8.53 -24.33
C PHE A 109 -12.71 8.31 -23.05
N LYS A 110 -11.42 8.00 -23.17
CA LYS A 110 -10.54 7.67 -22.03
C LYS A 110 -9.12 8.14 -22.30
N ASP A 111 -8.50 8.76 -21.30
CA ASP A 111 -7.10 9.22 -21.35
C ASP A 111 -6.84 10.16 -22.55
N GLY A 112 -7.81 11.04 -22.86
CA GLY A 112 -7.74 11.97 -23.99
C GLY A 112 -7.96 11.34 -25.37
N LEU A 113 -8.30 10.04 -25.45
CA LEU A 113 -8.44 9.30 -26.69
C LEU A 113 -9.86 8.76 -26.89
N ILE A 114 -10.37 8.89 -28.11
CA ILE A 114 -11.58 8.21 -28.56
C ILE A 114 -11.22 6.76 -28.86
N ARG A 115 -12.07 5.84 -28.39
CA ARG A 115 -11.95 4.41 -28.64
C ARG A 115 -13.22 3.87 -29.26
N TYR A 116 -13.09 3.07 -30.30
CA TYR A 116 -14.18 2.28 -30.86
C TYR A 116 -13.93 0.80 -30.56
N LYS A 117 -14.82 0.15 -29.82
CA LYS A 117 -14.68 -1.25 -29.39
C LYS A 117 -13.28 -1.53 -28.78
N ASN A 118 -12.85 -0.66 -27.86
CA ASN A 118 -11.55 -0.68 -27.18
C ASN A 118 -10.30 -0.43 -28.05
N ARG A 119 -10.44 -0.08 -29.33
CA ARG A 119 -9.33 0.30 -30.21
C ARG A 119 -9.24 1.81 -30.34
N VAL A 120 -8.03 2.36 -30.35
CA VAL A 120 -7.81 3.80 -30.57
C VAL A 120 -8.37 4.18 -31.94
N TRP A 121 -9.20 5.22 -31.96
CA TRP A 121 -9.77 5.76 -33.17
C TRP A 121 -8.92 6.94 -33.63
N ILE A 122 -8.41 6.91 -34.86
CA ILE A 122 -7.39 7.86 -35.32
C ILE A 122 -8.02 9.15 -35.90
N GLY A 123 -9.33 9.14 -36.15
CA GLY A 123 -9.99 10.19 -36.91
C GLY A 123 -9.62 10.14 -38.38
N ASN A 124 -10.12 11.11 -39.13
CA ASN A 124 -9.84 11.30 -40.55
C ASN A 124 -9.28 12.70 -40.78
#